data_AF-A0A2V8YHX6-F1
#
_entry.id   AF-A0A2V8YHX6-F1
#
_cell.length_a   1.000
_cell.length_b   1.000
_cell.length_c   1.000
_cell.angle_alpha   90.00
_cell.angle_beta   90.00
_cell.angle_gamma   90.00
#
_symmetry.space_group_name_H-M   'P 1'
#
loop_
_entity.id
_entity.type
_entity.pdbx_description
1 polymer ?
#
loop_
_entity_poly.entity_id
_entity_poly.type
_entity_poly.pdbx_seq_one_letter_code
_entity_poly.pdbx_strand_id
1 'polypeptide(L)' 'MRGQVFLVRNAVYDIVIRDADGRHLQLESFSDLESARRRLPSIAAQYPGVKVTLWNRQTRDIVAETEGY' A
#
# COMPACT_ATOMS: atom_id res chain seq x y z
N MET A 1 -15.43 0.78 -17.38
CA MET A 1 -14.08 0.74 -16.78
C MET A 1 -13.87 2.03 -15.99
N ARG A 2 -13.69 1.91 -14.67
CA ARG A 2 -13.07 2.87 -13.73
C ARG A 2 -13.45 2.37 -12.34
N GLY A 3 -12.53 1.63 -11.72
CA GLY A 3 -12.70 1.03 -10.40
C GLY A 3 -13.12 2.11 -9.41
N GLN A 4 -14.18 1.82 -8.65
CA GLN A 4 -14.54 2.59 -7.47
C GLN A 4 -13.32 2.59 -6.55
N VAL A 5 -12.70 3.76 -6.41
CA VAL A 5 -11.76 4.04 -5.35
C VAL A 5 -12.58 4.00 -4.06
N PHE A 6 -12.57 2.86 -3.37
CA PHE A 6 -13.13 2.73 -2.05
C PHE A 6 -12.27 3.55 -1.09
N LEU A 7 -12.53 4.85 -1.01
CA LEU A 7 -12.05 5.70 0.07
C LEU A 7 -12.80 5.29 1.34
N VAL A 8 -12.34 4.21 1.96
CA VAL A 8 -12.82 3.78 3.27
C VAL A 8 -12.39 4.85 4.25
N ARG A 9 -13.33 5.69 4.69
CA ARG A 9 -13.11 6.84 5.59
C ARG A 9 -12.45 6.49 6.94
N ASN A 10 -12.25 5.20 7.23
CA ASN A 10 -11.63 4.67 8.46
C ASN A 10 -10.41 3.77 8.19
N ALA A 11 -9.83 3.78 6.98
CA ALA A 11 -8.61 3.02 6.73
C ALA A 11 -7.43 3.60 7.54
N VAL A 12 -6.73 2.72 8.25
CA VAL A 12 -5.57 3.04 9.12
C VAL A 12 -4.25 2.64 8.46
N TYR A 13 -4.29 1.65 7.57
CA TYR A 13 -3.12 1.09 6.92
C TYR A 13 -3.14 1.43 5.43
N ASP A 14 -2.21 2.25 4.99
CA ASP A 14 -2.06 2.69 3.62
C ASP A 14 -0.93 1.92 2.95
N ILE A 15 -1.22 1.28 1.82
CA ILE A 15 -0.19 0.72 0.96
C ILE A 15 0.29 1.84 0.04
N VAL A 16 1.55 2.21 0.19
CA VAL A 16 2.22 3.22 -0.62
C VAL A 16 3.37 2.59 -1.38
N ILE A 17 3.62 3.06 -2.60
CA ILE A 17 4.79 2.68 -3.40
C ILE A 17 5.66 3.88 -3.64
N ARG A 18 6.97 3.65 -3.77
CA ARG A 18 7.91 4.70 -4.16
C ARG A 18 8.19 4.60 -5.65
N ASP A 19 7.62 5.51 -6.41
CA ASP A 19 7.82 5.59 -7.86
C ASP A 19 9.28 5.94 -8.19
N ALA A 20 9.70 5.70 -9.44
CA ALA A 20 11.05 6.02 -9.93
C ALA A 20 11.39 7.52 -9.79
N ASP A 21 10.37 8.37 -9.80
CA ASP A 21 10.49 9.82 -9.55
C ASP A 21 10.65 10.16 -8.05
N GLY A 22 10.73 9.15 -7.18
CA GLY A 22 10.85 9.30 -5.73
C GLY A 22 9.54 9.65 -5.03
N ARG A 23 8.42 9.71 -5.76
CA ARG A 23 7.10 10.08 -5.25
C ARG A 23 6.45 8.89 -4.55
N HIS A 24 5.89 9.13 -3.36
CA HIS A 24 5.04 8.15 -2.68
C HIS A 24 3.64 8.20 -3.28
N LEU A 25 3.27 7.14 -4.00
CA LEU A 25 1.93 6.95 -4.53
C LEU A 25 1.17 6.01 -3.61
N GLN A 26 0.07 6.49 -3.04
CA GLN A 26 -0.87 5.66 -2.31
C GLN A 26 -1.67 4.83 -3.30
N LEU A 27 -1.62 3.51 -3.14
CA LEU A 27 -2.33 2.57 -3.99
C LEU A 27 -3.67 2.19 -3.37
N GLU A 28 -3.64 1.63 -2.17
CA GLU A 28 -4.82 1.13 -1.46
C GLU A 28 -4.74 1.46 0.03
N SER A 29 -5.90 1.46 0.68
CA SER A 29 -6.01 1.76 2.12
C SER A 29 -6.92 0.73 2.76
N PHE A 30 -6.52 0.24 3.92
CA PHE A 30 -7.20 -0.81 4.65
C PHE A 30 -7.44 -0.38 6.08
N SER A 31 -8.59 -0.75 6.63
CA SER A 31 -8.86 -0.61 8.06
C SER A 31 -8.24 -1.74 8.88
N ASP A 32 -7.78 -2.81 8.21
CA ASP A 32 -7.31 -4.04 8.82
C ASP A 32 -5.89 -4.40 8.34
N LEU A 33 -5.00 -4.72 9.29
CA LEU A 33 -3.59 -5.01 9.04
C LEU A 33 -3.42 -6.33 8.28
N GLU A 34 -4.15 -7.36 8.67
CA GLU A 34 -4.07 -8.69 8.04
C GLU A 34 -4.44 -8.61 6.56
N SER A 35 -5.54 -7.90 6.25
CA SER A 35 -6.01 -7.68 4.89
C SER A 35 -4.97 -6.91 4.06
N ALA A 36 -4.41 -5.83 4.61
CA ALA A 36 -3.38 -5.05 3.94
C ALA A 36 -2.11 -5.88 3.70
N ARG A 37 -1.68 -6.66 4.70
CA ARG A 37 -0.48 -7.51 4.62
C ARG A 37 -0.66 -8.65 3.62
N ARG A 38 -1.84 -9.25 3.51
CA ARG A 38 -2.15 -10.25 2.47
C ARG A 38 -2.16 -9.63 1.08
N ARG A 39 -2.61 -8.38 0.95
CA ARG A 39 -2.63 -7.68 -0.35
C ARG A 39 -1.26 -7.15 -0.77
N LEU A 40 -0.40 -6.83 0.19
CA LEU A 40 0.95 -6.31 -0.03
C LEU A 40 1.75 -7.08 -1.10
N PRO A 41 1.92 -8.42 -1.05
CA PRO A 41 2.66 -9.14 -2.08
C PRO A 41 1.93 -9.16 -3.43
N SER A 42 0.59 -9.19 -3.44
CA SER A 42 -0.18 -9.10 -4.70
C SER A 42 -0.05 -7.74 -5.37
N ILE A 43 0.08 -6.67 -4.58
CA ILE A 43 0.37 -5.32 -5.08
C ILE A 43 1.80 -5.28 -5.59
N ALA A 44 2.77 -5.77 -4.82
CA ALA A 44 4.18 -5.80 -5.22
C ALA A 44 4.42 -6.55 -6.53
N ALA A 45 3.74 -7.67 -6.74
CA ALA A 45 3.80 -8.41 -8.01
C ALA A 45 3.28 -7.61 -9.23
N GLN A 46 2.46 -6.58 -9.02
CA GLN A 46 2.02 -5.67 -10.10
C GLN A 46 3.02 -4.54 -10.37
N TYR A 47 3.96 -4.30 -9.46
CA TYR A 47 4.97 -3.25 -9.56
C TYR A 47 6.38 -3.85 -9.40
N PRO A 48 6.87 -4.62 -10.39
CA PRO A 48 8.20 -5.22 -10.33
C PRO A 48 9.29 -4.13 -10.26
N GLY A 49 10.27 -4.33 -9.38
CA GLY A 49 11.35 -3.37 -9.14
C GLY A 49 10.93 -2.12 -8.35
N VAL A 50 9.72 -2.10 -7.78
CA VAL A 50 9.23 -1.00 -6.95
C VAL A 50 9.09 -1.46 -5.50
N LYS A 51 9.56 -0.62 -4.57
CA LYS A 51 9.39 -0.86 -3.13
C LYS A 51 7.97 -0.49 -2.71
N VAL A 52 7.22 -1.49 -2.27
CA VAL A 52 5.87 -1.37 -1.73
C VAL A 52 5.94 -1.36 -0.20
N THR A 53 5.42 -0.31 0.40
CA THR A 53 5.50 -0.05 1.83
C THR A 53 4.10 0.02 2.41
N LEU A 54 3.86 -0.71 3.49
CA LEU A 54 2.66 -0.60 4.31
C LEU A 54 2.89 0.42 5.40
N TRP A 55 2.20 1.54 5.30
CA TRP A 55 2.28 2.64 6.24
C TRP A 55 1.05 2.67 7.14
N ASN A 56 1.25 2.78 8.45
CA ASN A 56 0.15 2.98 9.39
C ASN A 56 -0.05 4.48 9.64
N ARG A 57 -1.20 5.01 9.27
CA ARG A 57 -1.58 6.42 9.49
C ARG A 57 -1.68 6.81 10.97
N GLN A 58 -2.09 5.89 11.85
CA GLN A 58 -2.25 6.17 13.27
C GLN A 58 -0.91 6.33 13.97
N THR A 59 0.02 5.40 13.74
CA THR A 59 1.36 5.44 14.36
C THR A 59 2.37 6.21 13.51
N ARG A 60 2.03 6.50 12.25
CA ARG A 60 2.93 7.03 11.21
C ARG A 60 4.14 6.12 10.96
N ASP A 61 4.03 4.85 11.29
CA ASP A 61 5.12 3.89 11.24
C ASP A 61 4.97 2.91 10.08
N ILE A 62 6.09 2.36 9.62
CA ILE A 62 6.12 1.39 8.53
C ILE A 62 5.91 -0.01 9.13
N VAL A 63 4.76 -0.60 8.85
CA VAL A 63 4.38 -1.89 9.44
C VAL A 63 4.95 -3.07 8.66
N ALA A 64 5.11 -2.91 7.35
CA ALA A 64 5.68 -3.93 6.48
C ALA A 64 6.25 -3.28 5.21
N GLU A 65 7.26 -3.89 4.62
CA GLU A 65 7.80 -3.50 3.32
C GLU A 65 8.06 -4.76 2.50
N THR A 66 7.83 -4.65 1.19
CA THR A 66 8.12 -5.71 0.24
C THR A 66 8.56 -5.07 -1.07
N GLU A 67 9.42 -5.76 -1.81
CA GLU A 67 9.84 -5.35 -3.14
C GLU A 67 9.14 -6.23 -4.16
N GLY A 68 8.63 -5.63 -5.23
CA GLY A 68 8.09 -6.40 -6.35
C GLY A 68 9.19 -7.22 -7.02
N TYR A 69 9.04 -8.54 -6.96
CA TYR A 69 9.92 -9.52 -7.62
C TYR A 69 9.59 -9.65 -9.11
#